data_AF-A0A2G2P9Y8-F1
#
_entry.id   AF-A0A2G2P9Y8-F1
#
_cell.length_a   1.000
_cell.length_b   1.000
_cell.length_c   1.000
_cell.angle_alpha   90.00
_cell.angle_beta   90.00
_cell.angle_gamma   90.00
#
_symmetry.space_group_name_H-M   'P 1'
#
loop_
_entity.id
_entity.type
_entity.pdbx_description
1 polymer ?
#
loop_
_entity_poly.entity_id
_entity_poly.type
_entity_poly.pdbx_seq_one_letter_code
_entity_poly.pdbx_strand_id
1 'polypeptide(L)'
;MKYIIISMCLLVSLNADEMKRIESILNDIVELRSDFQECRAALEDKELAEEVRANDNIIMQKNNCIDAEEKLTVYKKLYNDEKAKNNILTTKLNIFSGSKPDSKDKKIRKYVKLLKIKQYEILQLKNQIKNINLVETKKTFKIVELDSKFNTFPKLKLKKQYEKHSDVNNIKILNHKKETIVNFKAATFRLNYDSIIYDGINGKKRYVWKKGRSFTSNIKTASLMKITGYFAKRKWIGAKEEMWIKASQISKK
;
A
#
# COMPACT_ATOMS: atom_id res chain seq x y z
N MET A 1 -35.88 -19.64 75.76
CA MET A 1 -34.54 -19.47 75.16
C MET A 1 -34.11 -20.61 74.24
N LYS A 2 -34.23 -21.89 74.62
CA LYS A 2 -33.81 -23.03 73.77
C LYS A 2 -34.41 -23.03 72.34
N TYR A 3 -35.69 -22.70 72.19
CA TYR A 3 -36.36 -22.63 70.87
C TYR A 3 -35.90 -21.47 69.98
N ILE A 4 -35.44 -20.36 70.56
CA ILE A 4 -34.94 -19.20 69.80
C ILE A 4 -33.62 -19.55 69.11
N ILE A 5 -32.75 -20.29 69.81
CA ILE A 5 -31.46 -20.74 69.27
C ILE A 5 -31.68 -21.71 68.10
N ILE A 6 -32.62 -22.65 68.25
CA ILE A 6 -32.95 -23.62 67.19
C ILE A 6 -33.54 -22.91 65.96
N SER A 7 -34.45 -21.96 66.16
CA SER A 7 -35.02 -21.15 65.06
C SER A 7 -33.94 -20.34 64.33
N MET A 8 -33.01 -19.73 65.07
CA MET A 8 -31.88 -18.99 64.50
C MET A 8 -30.95 -19.91 63.69
N CYS A 9 -30.66 -21.12 64.16
CA CYS A 9 -29.85 -22.10 63.42
C CYS A 9 -30.52 -22.58 62.12
N LEU A 10 -31.84 -22.78 62.12
CA LEU A 10 -32.58 -23.18 60.92
C LEU A 10 -32.60 -22.06 59.86
N LEU A 11 -32.75 -20.80 60.28
CA LEU A 11 -32.67 -19.64 59.38
C LEU A 11 -31.29 -19.48 58.74
N VAL A 12 -30.21 -19.69 59.50
CA VAL A 12 -28.84 -19.65 58.94
C VAL A 12 -28.60 -20.80 57.96
N SER A 13 -29.16 -21.98 58.23
CA SER A 13 -29.00 -23.15 57.36
C SER A 13 -29.74 -23.00 56.03
N LEU A 14 -30.90 -22.35 56.02
CA LEU A 14 -31.66 -22.06 54.79
C LEU A 14 -30.89 -21.12 53.85
N ASN A 15 -30.18 -20.14 54.41
CA ASN A 15 -29.44 -19.14 53.63
C ASN A 15 -28.11 -19.66 53.06
N ALA A 16 -27.58 -20.78 53.58
CA ALA A 16 -26.30 -21.32 53.17
C ALA A 16 -26.32 -21.89 51.73
N ASP A 17 -27.43 -22.51 51.33
CA ASP A 17 -27.58 -23.08 49.98
C ASP A 17 -27.78 -21.97 48.94
N GLU A 18 -28.56 -20.94 49.27
CA GLU A 18 -28.72 -19.76 48.43
C GLU A 18 -27.39 -19.04 48.20
N MET A 19 -26.55 -18.92 49.23
CA MET A 19 -25.23 -18.30 49.11
C MET A 19 -24.32 -19.08 48.14
N LYS A 20 -24.30 -20.42 48.25
CA LYS A 20 -23.53 -21.27 47.31
C LYS A 20 -24.04 -21.13 45.88
N ARG A 21 -25.35 -21.04 45.69
CA ARG A 21 -25.95 -20.83 44.37
C ARG A 21 -25.59 -19.46 43.80
N ILE A 22 -25.58 -18.40 44.61
CA ILE A 22 -25.15 -17.06 44.20
C ILE A 22 -23.68 -17.07 43.80
N GLU A 23 -22.82 -17.75 44.57
CA GLU A 23 -21.39 -17.87 44.26
C GLU A 23 -21.16 -18.62 42.94
N SER A 24 -21.88 -19.72 42.69
CA SER A 24 -21.86 -20.42 41.41
C SER A 24 -22.24 -19.50 40.25
N ILE A 25 -23.34 -18.74 40.39
CA ILE A 25 -23.78 -17.79 39.34
C ILE A 25 -22.73 -16.70 39.10
N LEU A 26 -22.08 -16.20 40.17
CA LEU A 26 -21.02 -15.21 40.03
C LEU A 26 -19.81 -15.77 39.30
N ASN A 27 -19.41 -17.02 39.58
CA ASN A 27 -18.34 -17.69 38.86
C ASN A 27 -18.68 -17.88 37.39
N ASP A 28 -19.89 -18.35 37.07
CA ASP A 28 -20.36 -18.48 35.69
C ASP A 28 -20.33 -17.14 34.95
N ILE A 29 -20.71 -16.03 35.61
CA ILE A 29 -20.65 -14.68 35.02
C ILE A 29 -19.20 -14.24 34.76
N VAL A 30 -18.26 -14.57 35.65
CA VAL A 30 -16.84 -14.24 35.47
C VAL A 30 -16.26 -15.03 34.30
N GLU A 31 -16.55 -16.33 34.22
CA GLU A 31 -16.14 -17.20 33.12
C GLU A 31 -16.70 -16.67 31.79
N LEU A 32 -18.00 -16.39 31.72
CA LEU A 32 -18.65 -15.86 30.52
C LEU A 32 -18.05 -14.53 30.04
N ARG A 33 -17.58 -13.68 30.97
CA ARG A 33 -16.89 -12.43 30.63
C ARG A 33 -15.48 -12.66 30.11
N SER A 34 -14.77 -13.64 30.65
CA SER A 34 -13.46 -14.06 30.17
C SER A 34 -13.57 -14.58 28.74
N ASP A 35 -14.46 -15.53 28.50
CA ASP A 35 -14.71 -16.11 27.18
C ASP A 35 -15.10 -15.05 26.15
N PHE A 36 -15.97 -14.11 26.54
CA PHE A 36 -16.35 -13.00 25.66
C PHE A 36 -15.15 -12.12 25.28
N GLN A 37 -14.26 -11.83 26.23
CA GLN A 37 -13.06 -11.03 25.95
C GLN A 37 -12.09 -11.79 25.02
N GLU A 38 -11.91 -13.09 25.23
CA GLU A 38 -11.08 -13.93 24.36
C GLU A 38 -11.65 -14.01 22.94
N CYS A 39 -12.95 -14.28 22.79
CA CYS A 39 -13.62 -14.30 21.49
C CYS A 39 -13.51 -12.95 20.78
N ARG A 40 -13.64 -11.84 21.51
CA ARG A 40 -13.50 -10.49 20.96
C ARG A 40 -12.08 -10.25 20.45
N ALA A 41 -11.05 -10.58 21.24
CA ALA A 41 -9.66 -10.43 20.84
C ALA A 41 -9.34 -11.28 19.60
N ALA A 42 -9.80 -12.53 19.56
CA ALA A 42 -9.62 -13.41 18.41
C ALA A 42 -10.30 -12.87 17.12
N LEU A 43 -11.44 -12.19 17.27
CA LEU A 43 -12.15 -11.57 16.15
C LEU A 43 -11.41 -10.33 15.64
N GLU A 44 -10.92 -9.47 16.53
CA GLU A 44 -10.10 -8.31 16.18
C GLU A 44 -8.80 -8.73 15.46
N ASP A 45 -8.14 -9.80 15.93
CA ASP A 45 -6.95 -10.37 15.28
C ASP A 45 -7.26 -10.92 13.88
N LYS A 46 -8.41 -11.59 13.72
CA LYS A 46 -8.84 -12.12 12.42
C LYS A 46 -9.16 -11.01 11.42
N GLU A 47 -9.88 -9.97 11.86
CA GLU A 47 -10.17 -8.79 11.04
C GLU A 47 -8.88 -8.09 10.59
N LEU A 48 -7.93 -7.90 11.52
CA LEU A 48 -6.62 -7.34 11.21
C LEU A 48 -5.85 -8.21 10.21
N ALA A 49 -5.87 -9.53 10.37
CA ALA A 49 -5.21 -10.47 9.45
C ALA A 49 -5.85 -10.49 8.05
N GLU A 50 -7.16 -10.28 7.94
CA GLU A 50 -7.85 -10.14 6.66
C GLU A 50 -7.51 -8.80 5.98
N GLU A 51 -7.45 -7.70 6.74
CA GLU A 51 -7.04 -6.40 6.23
C GLU A 51 -5.58 -6.41 5.74
N VAL A 52 -4.67 -7.06 6.47
CA VAL A 52 -3.27 -7.24 6.05
C VAL A 52 -3.20 -8.03 4.74
N ARG A 53 -3.91 -9.16 4.64
CA ARG A 53 -3.96 -9.95 3.40
C ARG A 53 -4.53 -9.16 2.21
N ALA A 54 -5.56 -8.35 2.42
CA ALA A 54 -6.12 -7.49 1.38
C ALA A 54 -5.10 -6.44 0.91
N ASN A 55 -4.38 -5.81 1.84
CA ASN A 55 -3.34 -4.84 1.53
C ASN A 55 -2.16 -5.46 0.77
N ASP A 56 -1.72 -6.66 1.14
CA ASP A 56 -0.63 -7.36 0.44
C ASP A 56 -1.01 -7.68 -1.01
N ASN A 57 -2.26 -8.11 -1.23
CA ASN A 57 -2.79 -8.32 -2.59
C ASN A 57 -2.80 -7.02 -3.42
N ILE A 58 -3.18 -5.89 -2.81
CA ILE A 58 -3.14 -4.57 -3.47
C ILE A 58 -1.71 -4.17 -3.82
N ILE A 59 -0.75 -4.39 -2.92
CA ILE A 59 0.67 -4.09 -3.16
C ILE A 59 1.21 -4.93 -4.31
N MET A 60 0.93 -6.25 -4.31
CA MET A 60 1.34 -7.14 -5.39
C MET A 60 0.76 -6.71 -6.74
N GLN A 61 -0.52 -6.32 -6.79
CA GLN A 61 -1.13 -5.81 -8.01
C GLN A 61 -0.47 -4.51 -8.50
N LYS A 62 -0.17 -3.58 -7.59
CA LYS A 62 0.53 -2.33 -7.94
C LYS A 62 1.92 -2.56 -8.51
N ASN A 63 2.70 -3.48 -7.92
CA ASN A 63 4.03 -3.81 -8.42
C ASN A 63 3.95 -4.40 -9.84
N ASN A 64 2.98 -5.29 -10.10
CA ASN A 64 2.76 -5.83 -11.45
C ASN A 64 2.37 -4.75 -12.47
N CYS A 65 1.63 -3.71 -12.07
CA CYS A 65 1.31 -2.58 -12.94
C CYS A 65 2.55 -1.72 -13.24
N ILE A 66 3.41 -1.48 -12.25
CA ILE A 66 4.66 -0.71 -12.43
C ILE A 66 5.58 -1.41 -13.43
N ASP A 67 5.76 -2.73 -13.29
CA ASP A 67 6.58 -3.52 -14.23
C ASP A 67 6.03 -3.47 -15.66
N ALA A 68 4.71 -3.40 -15.82
CA ALA A 68 4.06 -3.26 -17.12
C ALA A 68 4.28 -1.87 -17.73
N GLU A 69 4.19 -0.80 -16.93
CA GLU A 69 4.43 0.58 -17.38
C GLU A 69 5.89 0.80 -17.81
N GLU A 70 6.85 0.23 -17.08
CA GLU A 70 8.27 0.28 -17.46
C GLU A 70 8.52 -0.41 -18.80
N LYS A 71 7.98 -1.62 -18.98
CA LYS A 71 8.04 -2.35 -20.26
C LYS A 71 7.40 -1.56 -21.39
N LEU A 72 6.23 -0.96 -21.16
CA LEU A 72 5.53 -0.13 -22.15
C LEU A 72 6.38 1.08 -22.57
N THR A 73 7.06 1.71 -21.62
CA THR A 73 7.95 2.86 -21.87
C THR A 73 9.14 2.46 -22.75
N VAL A 74 9.76 1.31 -22.49
CA VAL A 74 10.85 0.76 -23.32
C VAL A 74 10.36 0.47 -24.73
N TYR A 75 9.20 -0.18 -24.89
CA TYR A 75 8.64 -0.50 -26.21
C TYR A 75 8.28 0.75 -27.03
N LYS A 76 7.71 1.78 -26.40
CA LYS A 76 7.43 3.06 -27.07
C LYS A 76 8.68 3.71 -27.62
N LYS A 77 9.79 3.66 -26.87
CA LYS A 77 11.08 4.19 -27.32
C LYS A 77 11.60 3.43 -28.55
N LEU A 78 11.65 2.09 -28.47
CA LEU A 78 12.08 1.23 -29.58
C LEU A 78 11.24 1.45 -30.85
N TYR A 79 9.93 1.58 -30.70
CA TYR A 79 9.02 1.87 -31.81
C TYR A 79 9.35 3.22 -32.48
N ASN A 80 9.59 4.26 -31.70
CA ASN A 80 9.94 5.58 -32.24
C ASN A 80 11.30 5.57 -32.95
N ASP A 81 12.28 4.85 -32.41
CA ASP A 81 13.61 4.70 -33.01
C ASP A 81 13.53 3.99 -34.37
N GLU A 82 12.77 2.88 -34.47
CA GLU A 82 12.56 2.19 -35.76
C GLU A 82 11.75 3.02 -36.76
N LYS A 83 10.76 3.77 -36.29
CA LYS A 83 9.99 4.71 -37.14
C LYS A 83 10.90 5.79 -37.72
N ALA A 84 11.83 6.34 -36.94
CA ALA A 84 12.81 7.32 -37.42
C ALA A 84 13.75 6.71 -38.47
N LYS A 85 14.25 5.49 -38.25
CA LYS A 85 15.07 4.77 -39.24
C LYS A 85 14.32 4.56 -40.56
N ASN A 86 13.05 4.16 -40.50
CA ASN A 86 12.23 3.99 -41.70
C ASN A 86 12.01 5.31 -42.44
N ASN A 87 11.77 6.42 -41.74
CA ASN A 87 11.66 7.73 -42.39
C ASN A 87 12.94 8.10 -43.17
N ILE A 88 14.12 7.83 -42.61
CA ILE A 88 15.41 8.05 -43.28
C ILE A 88 15.58 7.14 -44.51
N LEU A 89 15.10 5.89 -44.45
CA LEU A 89 15.15 4.98 -45.59
C LEU A 89 14.22 5.44 -46.72
N THR A 90 13.00 5.90 -46.38
CA THR A 90 12.04 6.41 -47.35
C THR A 90 12.56 7.66 -48.06
N THR A 91 13.17 8.60 -47.34
CA THR A 91 13.78 9.79 -47.96
C THR A 91 14.94 9.43 -48.88
N LYS A 92 15.82 8.49 -48.47
CA LYS A 92 16.88 7.96 -49.34
C LYS A 92 16.32 7.32 -50.60
N LEU A 93 15.26 6.52 -50.47
CA LEU A 93 14.65 5.83 -51.61
C LEU A 93 14.08 6.82 -52.63
N ASN A 94 13.42 7.88 -52.17
CA ASN A 94 12.91 8.96 -53.01
C ASN A 94 14.03 9.75 -53.74
N ILE A 95 15.17 9.97 -53.08
CA ILE A 95 16.35 10.59 -53.72
C ILE A 95 16.87 9.70 -54.87
N PHE A 96 16.86 8.37 -54.69
CA PHE A 96 17.34 7.45 -55.73
C PHE A 96 16.39 7.32 -56.93
N SER A 97 15.07 7.42 -56.73
CA SER A 97 14.08 7.30 -57.82
C SER A 97 14.14 8.45 -58.84
N GLY A 98 14.77 9.59 -58.52
CA GLY A 98 14.91 10.73 -59.43
C GLY A 98 16.09 10.67 -60.43
N SER A 99 16.74 9.52 -60.61
CA SER A 99 18.01 9.44 -61.36
C SER A 99 18.07 8.26 -62.36
N LYS A 100 18.69 8.47 -63.53
CA LYS A 100 18.71 7.56 -64.70
C LYS A 100 19.18 6.10 -64.38
N PRO A 101 18.69 5.08 -65.12
CA PRO A 101 18.42 3.74 -64.58
C PRO A 101 19.59 2.75 -64.54
N ASP A 102 20.65 2.91 -65.33
CA ASP A 102 21.39 1.74 -65.84
C ASP A 102 22.36 1.04 -64.87
N SER A 103 22.51 1.53 -63.63
CA SER A 103 23.37 0.92 -62.59
C SER A 103 22.72 0.83 -61.19
N LYS A 104 21.56 1.46 -60.97
CA LYS A 104 20.94 1.64 -59.63
C LYS A 104 20.00 0.51 -59.21
N ASP A 105 19.61 -0.34 -60.15
CA ASP A 105 18.49 -1.27 -59.98
C ASP A 105 18.75 -2.36 -58.91
N LYS A 106 20.00 -2.82 -58.75
CA LYS A 106 20.37 -3.83 -57.74
C LYS A 106 20.36 -3.27 -56.31
N LYS A 107 20.77 -1.99 -56.12
CA LYS A 107 20.71 -1.31 -54.81
C LYS A 107 19.27 -1.03 -54.41
N ILE A 108 18.42 -0.61 -55.34
CA ILE A 108 16.99 -0.36 -55.10
C ILE A 108 16.29 -1.64 -54.62
N ARG A 109 16.50 -2.78 -55.30
CA ARG A 109 15.91 -4.07 -54.87
C ARG A 109 16.34 -4.49 -53.46
N LYS A 110 17.60 -4.24 -53.06
CA LYS A 110 18.08 -4.51 -51.69
C LYS A 110 17.36 -3.64 -50.66
N TYR A 111 17.19 -2.34 -50.94
CA TYR A 111 16.47 -1.44 -50.03
C TYR A 111 14.99 -1.78 -49.92
N VAL A 112 14.32 -2.13 -51.03
CA VAL A 112 12.91 -2.56 -51.00
C VAL A 112 12.71 -3.80 -50.12
N LYS A 113 13.61 -4.79 -50.20
CA LYS A 113 13.57 -5.97 -49.32
C LYS A 113 13.76 -5.59 -47.85
N LEU A 114 14.72 -4.72 -47.55
CA LEU A 114 14.97 -4.24 -46.19
C LEU A 114 13.75 -3.49 -45.62
N LEU A 115 13.11 -2.66 -46.44
CA LEU A 115 11.93 -1.89 -46.06
C LEU A 115 10.73 -2.79 -45.74
N LYS A 116 10.51 -3.86 -46.52
CA LYS A 116 9.48 -4.87 -46.22
C LYS A 116 9.73 -5.58 -44.89
N ILE A 117 10.98 -5.98 -44.59
CA ILE A 117 11.34 -6.60 -43.31
C ILE A 117 11.03 -5.64 -42.14
N LYS A 118 11.46 -4.37 -42.26
CA LYS A 118 11.20 -3.35 -41.23
C LYS A 118 9.73 -3.01 -41.04
N GLN A 119 8.93 -3.03 -42.10
CA GLN A 119 7.47 -2.87 -41.98
C GLN A 119 6.83 -4.02 -41.19
N TYR A 120 7.31 -5.24 -41.37
CA TYR A 120 6.83 -6.41 -40.62
C TYR A 120 7.20 -6.33 -39.13
N GLU A 121 8.43 -5.95 -38.79
CA GLU A 121 8.84 -5.71 -37.39
C GLU A 121 7.96 -4.67 -36.70
N ILE A 122 7.65 -3.57 -37.38
CA ILE A 122 6.73 -2.53 -36.87
C ILE A 122 5.32 -3.09 -36.61
N LEU A 123 4.81 -3.93 -37.50
CA LEU A 123 3.50 -4.55 -37.35
C LEU A 123 3.46 -5.45 -36.09
N GLN A 124 4.51 -6.25 -35.87
CA GLN A 124 4.61 -7.10 -34.69
C GLN A 124 4.64 -6.28 -33.39
N LEU A 125 5.46 -5.22 -33.34
CA LEU A 125 5.53 -4.31 -32.18
C LEU A 125 4.17 -3.63 -31.91
N LYS A 126 3.48 -3.19 -32.96
CA LYS A 126 2.15 -2.59 -32.85
C LYS A 126 1.13 -3.56 -32.23
N ASN A 127 1.18 -4.83 -32.63
CA ASN A 127 0.31 -5.86 -32.06
C ASN A 127 0.64 -6.16 -30.59
N GLN A 128 1.93 -6.17 -30.22
CA GLN A 128 2.34 -6.31 -28.82
C GLN A 128 1.81 -5.15 -27.94
N ILE A 129 1.92 -3.90 -28.41
CA ILE A 129 1.36 -2.73 -27.70
C ILE A 129 -0.16 -2.84 -27.55
N LYS A 130 -0.87 -3.26 -28.62
CA LYS A 130 -2.33 -3.44 -28.58
C LYS A 130 -2.74 -4.48 -27.53
N ASN A 131 -2.00 -5.59 -27.42
CA ASN A 131 -2.28 -6.63 -26.44
C ASN A 131 -2.05 -6.16 -25.00
N ILE A 132 -1.00 -5.36 -24.76
CA ILE A 132 -0.74 -4.77 -23.43
C ILE A 132 -1.90 -3.83 -23.02
N ASN A 133 -2.33 -2.94 -23.92
CA ASN A 133 -3.44 -2.01 -23.63
C ASN A 133 -4.80 -2.72 -23.43
N LEU A 134 -5.01 -3.87 -24.08
CA LEU A 134 -6.22 -4.69 -23.87
C LEU A 134 -6.26 -5.31 -22.47
N VAL A 135 -5.10 -5.61 -21.88
CA VAL A 135 -5.00 -6.10 -20.50
C VAL A 135 -5.31 -4.97 -19.50
N GLU A 136 -4.91 -3.74 -19.79
CA GLU A 136 -5.22 -2.56 -18.96
C GLU A 136 -6.71 -2.21 -18.99
N THR A 137 -7.34 -2.23 -20.17
CA THR A 137 -8.76 -1.86 -20.34
C THR A 137 -9.75 -2.91 -19.84
N LYS A 138 -9.37 -4.20 -19.78
CA LYS A 138 -10.19 -5.26 -19.16
C LYS A 138 -10.05 -5.35 -17.63
N LYS A 139 -9.04 -4.68 -17.05
CA LYS A 139 -8.81 -4.64 -15.59
C LYS A 139 -9.35 -3.37 -14.92
N THR A 140 -10.18 -2.60 -15.60
CA THR A 140 -11.17 -1.80 -14.88
C THR A 140 -12.19 -2.79 -14.31
N PHE A 141 -11.86 -3.38 -13.16
CA PHE A 141 -12.89 -3.89 -12.28
C PHE A 141 -13.85 -2.72 -12.08
N LYS A 142 -15.03 -2.78 -12.71
CA LYS A 142 -16.19 -2.06 -12.21
C LYS A 142 -16.25 -2.52 -10.76
N ILE A 143 -15.77 -1.67 -9.86
CA ILE A 143 -16.25 -1.66 -8.50
C ILE A 143 -17.72 -1.35 -8.72
N VAL A 144 -18.52 -2.42 -8.81
CA VAL A 144 -19.95 -2.31 -8.71
C VAL A 144 -20.09 -1.76 -7.30
N GLU A 145 -20.32 -0.46 -7.19
CA GLU A 145 -20.97 0.11 -6.02
C GLU A 145 -22.21 -0.74 -5.85
N LEU A 146 -22.14 -1.70 -4.93
CA LEU A 146 -23.27 -2.48 -4.54
C LEU A 146 -24.22 -1.43 -3.95
N ASP A 147 -25.25 -1.07 -4.72
CA ASP A 147 -26.29 -0.18 -4.27
C ASP A 147 -26.73 -0.68 -2.89
N SER A 148 -26.46 0.13 -1.87
CA SER A 148 -26.73 -0.18 -0.45
C SER A 148 -28.22 -0.43 -0.17
N LYS A 149 -29.07 -0.34 -1.20
CA LYS A 149 -30.50 -0.59 -1.20
C LYS A 149 -30.89 -2.07 -1.23
N PHE A 150 -29.99 -3.00 -1.57
CA PHE A 150 -30.34 -4.42 -1.70
C PHE A 150 -29.74 -5.36 -0.65
N ASN A 151 -29.08 -4.84 0.39
CA ASN A 151 -28.72 -5.68 1.52
C ASN A 151 -29.98 -5.93 2.38
N THR A 152 -30.74 -6.96 2.04
CA THR A 152 -31.92 -7.47 2.77
C THR A 152 -31.55 -8.24 4.04
N PHE A 153 -30.29 -8.22 4.46
CA PHE A 153 -29.93 -8.79 5.76
C PHE A 153 -30.66 -8.00 6.86
N PRO A 154 -31.41 -8.67 7.74
CA PRO A 154 -32.13 -8.00 8.81
C PRO A 154 -31.12 -7.24 9.69
N LYS A 155 -31.22 -5.91 9.70
CA LYS A 155 -30.45 -5.08 10.63
C LYS A 155 -30.82 -5.50 12.04
N LEU A 156 -29.86 -6.08 12.77
CA LEU A 156 -29.94 -6.28 14.21
C LEU A 156 -30.22 -4.92 14.87
N LYS A 157 -31.46 -4.71 15.30
CA LYS A 157 -31.83 -3.54 16.10
C LYS A 157 -31.40 -3.81 17.54
N LEU A 158 -30.53 -2.97 18.09
CA LEU A 158 -30.27 -2.99 19.53
C LEU A 158 -31.57 -2.72 20.30
N LYS A 159 -31.73 -3.36 21.47
CA LYS A 159 -32.83 -3.02 22.39
C LYS A 159 -32.67 -1.57 22.82
N LYS A 160 -33.77 -0.80 22.84
CA LYS A 160 -33.83 0.65 23.18
C LYS A 160 -33.08 1.04 24.46
N GLN A 161 -32.88 0.10 25.38
CA GLN A 161 -32.13 0.31 26.62
C GLN A 161 -30.64 0.68 26.40
N TYR A 162 -30.09 0.45 25.20
CA TYR A 162 -28.69 0.79 24.88
C TYR A 162 -28.53 2.04 24.00
N GLU A 163 -29.63 2.65 23.54
CA GLU A 163 -29.58 3.81 22.61
C GLU A 163 -29.24 5.14 23.32
N LYS A 164 -29.33 5.22 24.65
CA LYS A 164 -29.16 6.48 25.40
C LYS A 164 -27.72 6.98 25.55
N HIS A 165 -26.72 6.30 24.98
CA HIS A 165 -25.32 6.72 25.08
C HIS A 165 -24.62 6.99 23.74
N SER A 166 -25.33 6.96 22.61
CA SER A 166 -24.72 7.15 21.30
C SER A 166 -24.97 8.51 20.66
N ASP A 167 -25.06 9.58 21.45
CA ASP A 167 -24.83 10.94 20.94
C ASP A 167 -23.31 11.18 20.84
N VAL A 168 -22.67 10.40 19.96
CA VAL A 168 -21.29 10.62 19.54
C VAL A 168 -21.34 11.45 18.28
N ASN A 169 -20.89 12.69 18.42
CA ASN A 169 -20.53 13.57 17.33
C ASN A 169 -19.82 12.80 16.21
N ASN A 170 -20.31 13.00 14.99
CA ASN A 170 -19.71 12.61 13.72
C ASN A 170 -18.22 12.96 13.67
N ILE A 171 -17.35 12.02 14.06
CA ILE A 171 -15.95 12.02 13.65
C ILE A 171 -15.87 10.94 12.59
N LYS A 172 -15.76 11.36 11.32
CA LYS A 172 -15.15 10.54 10.27
C LYS A 172 -13.73 10.23 10.74
N ILE A 173 -13.57 9.13 11.46
CA ILE A 173 -12.25 8.58 11.75
C ILE A 173 -11.80 7.98 10.42
N LEU A 174 -11.15 8.80 9.60
CA LEU A 174 -10.19 8.28 8.65
C LEU A 174 -9.24 7.44 9.50
N ASN A 175 -9.25 6.12 9.29
CA ASN A 175 -8.30 5.19 9.89
C ASN A 175 -6.91 5.52 9.34
N HIS A 176 -6.33 6.61 9.82
CA HIS A 176 -4.91 6.89 9.71
C HIS A 176 -4.23 5.87 10.59
N LYS A 177 -3.81 4.77 9.97
CA LYS A 177 -2.93 3.75 10.55
C LYS A 177 -1.88 4.46 11.40
N LYS A 178 -2.05 4.39 12.72
CA LYS A 178 -1.20 5.13 13.67
C LYS A 178 0.22 4.63 13.48
N GLU A 179 1.04 5.48 12.90
CA GLU A 179 2.43 5.19 12.64
C GLU A 179 3.18 5.12 13.99
N THR A 180 3.60 3.92 14.39
CA THR A 180 4.33 3.70 15.64
C THR A 180 5.76 4.22 15.51
N ILE A 181 6.14 5.15 16.38
CA ILE A 181 7.49 5.71 16.45
C ILE A 181 8.39 4.73 17.21
N VAL A 182 9.47 4.28 16.57
CA VAL A 182 10.46 3.36 17.15
C VAL A 182 11.79 4.10 17.32
N ASN A 183 12.25 4.19 18.56
CA ASN A 183 13.56 4.75 18.90
C ASN A 183 14.64 3.67 18.83
N PHE A 184 15.84 4.03 18.36
CA PHE A 184 16.97 3.11 18.26
C PHE A 184 18.31 3.83 18.47
N LYS A 185 19.40 3.07 18.69
CA LYS A 185 20.75 3.64 18.84
C LYS A 185 21.13 4.45 17.59
N ALA A 186 21.61 5.67 17.78
CA ALA A 186 21.96 6.55 16.68
C ALA A 186 22.89 5.85 15.67
N ALA A 187 22.50 5.85 14.40
CA ALA A 187 23.23 5.23 13.31
C ALA A 187 23.35 6.19 12.12
N THR A 188 24.34 5.92 11.27
CA THR A 188 24.57 6.66 10.03
C THR A 188 23.94 5.91 8.86
N PHE A 189 23.25 6.65 8.00
CA PHE A 189 22.58 6.16 6.81
C PHE A 189 23.09 6.91 5.59
N ARG A 190 23.00 6.25 4.43
CA ARG A 190 23.37 6.83 3.14
C ARG A 190 22.21 6.74 2.17
N LEU A 191 22.05 7.79 1.38
CA LEU A 191 21.02 7.85 0.34
C LEU A 191 21.41 7.05 -0.90
N ASN A 192 20.51 6.15 -1.32
CA ASN A 192 20.69 5.33 -2.52
C ASN A 192 20.26 6.06 -3.81
N TYR A 193 19.33 7.00 -3.68
CA TYR A 193 18.74 7.78 -4.78
C TYR A 193 18.54 9.23 -4.36
N ASP A 194 18.30 10.10 -5.34
CA ASP A 194 17.81 11.46 -5.08
C ASP A 194 16.46 11.36 -4.38
N SER A 195 16.34 12.05 -3.25
CA SER A 195 15.21 11.84 -2.33
C SER A 195 14.66 13.15 -1.80
N ILE A 196 13.35 13.15 -1.57
CA ILE A 196 12.60 14.30 -1.07
C ILE A 196 12.60 14.25 0.46
N ILE A 197 12.88 15.39 1.07
CA ILE A 197 12.84 15.59 2.52
C ILE A 197 11.51 16.27 2.86
N TYR A 198 10.81 15.69 3.83
CA TYR A 198 9.54 16.16 4.36
C TYR A 198 9.78 16.88 5.68
N ASP A 199 8.91 17.84 6.03
CA ASP A 199 9.03 18.58 7.30
C ASP A 199 8.34 17.92 8.50
N GLY A 200 7.72 16.77 8.30
CA GLY A 200 7.02 15.98 9.32
C GLY A 200 6.59 14.63 8.76
N ILE A 201 5.99 13.78 9.62
CA ILE A 201 5.46 12.46 9.23
C ILE A 201 4.44 12.59 8.09
N ASN A 202 3.54 13.57 8.18
CA ASN A 202 2.58 13.94 7.14
C ASN A 202 2.91 15.30 6.52
N GLY A 203 4.20 15.65 6.53
CA GLY A 203 4.71 16.96 6.18
C GLY A 203 4.67 17.28 4.68
N LYS A 204 4.80 18.57 4.36
CA LYS A 204 5.01 19.03 2.98
C LYS A 204 6.46 18.76 2.54
N LYS A 205 6.64 18.64 1.23
CA LYS A 205 7.97 18.49 0.62
C LYS A 205 8.75 19.79 0.81
N ARG A 206 9.92 19.73 1.46
CA ARG A 206 10.74 20.92 1.77
C ARG A 206 12.04 20.97 0.97
N TYR A 207 12.78 19.86 0.90
CA TYR A 207 14.08 19.81 0.23
C TYR A 207 14.20 18.61 -0.70
N VAL A 208 15.14 18.68 -1.64
CA VAL A 208 15.57 17.54 -2.45
C VAL A 208 17.06 17.32 -2.19
N TRP A 209 17.40 16.13 -1.70
CA TRP A 209 18.78 15.72 -1.44
C TRP A 209 19.27 14.78 -2.53
N LYS A 210 20.50 15.03 -3.00
CA LYS A 210 21.16 14.18 -3.99
C LYS A 210 21.62 12.85 -3.38
N LYS A 211 21.64 11.82 -4.22
CA LYS A 211 22.18 10.48 -3.95
C LYS A 211 23.57 10.55 -3.30
N GLY A 212 23.83 9.62 -2.40
CA GLY A 212 25.13 9.43 -1.76
C GLY A 212 25.39 10.31 -0.55
N ARG A 213 24.51 11.28 -0.26
CA ARG A 213 24.57 12.08 0.97
C ARG A 213 24.34 11.18 2.19
N SER A 214 25.10 11.44 3.25
CA SER A 214 25.04 10.69 4.51
C SER A 214 24.40 11.52 5.61
N PHE A 215 23.62 10.88 6.46
CA PHE A 215 22.92 11.50 7.57
C PHE A 215 22.81 10.56 8.77
N THR A 216 22.51 11.12 9.95
CA THR A 216 22.32 10.36 11.17
C THR A 216 20.85 10.33 11.57
N SER A 217 20.42 9.22 12.16
CA SER A 217 19.06 9.05 12.69
C SER A 217 19.07 8.15 13.92
N ASN A 218 18.14 8.41 14.84
CA ASN A 218 17.85 7.59 16.02
C ASN A 218 16.33 7.31 16.17
N ILE A 219 15.50 7.79 15.24
CA ILE A 219 14.04 7.68 15.29
C ILE A 219 13.55 7.28 13.90
N LYS A 220 12.76 6.21 13.84
CA LYS A 220 12.13 5.75 12.61
C LYS A 220 10.68 5.38 12.84
N THR A 221 9.96 5.37 11.75
CA THR A 221 8.62 4.84 11.59
C THR A 221 8.68 3.67 10.61
N ALA A 222 7.55 3.01 10.34
CA ALA A 222 7.47 1.96 9.32
C ALA A 222 7.91 2.46 7.92
N SER A 223 7.52 3.68 7.54
CA SER A 223 7.71 4.23 6.19
C SER A 223 8.77 5.32 6.10
N LEU A 224 9.02 6.03 7.21
CA LEU A 224 9.85 7.24 7.27
C LEU A 224 10.95 7.14 8.34
N MET A 225 12.00 7.94 8.19
CA MET A 225 13.11 8.04 9.13
C MET A 225 13.40 9.51 9.41
N LYS A 226 13.53 9.87 10.68
CA LYS A 226 13.80 11.24 11.11
C LYS A 226 15.29 11.54 10.98
N ILE A 227 15.64 12.65 10.33
CA ILE A 227 17.01 13.10 10.16
C ILE A 227 17.38 13.97 11.38
N THR A 228 18.33 13.50 12.19
CA THR A 228 18.82 14.28 13.35
C THR A 228 20.02 15.16 13.01
N GLY A 229 20.77 14.80 11.96
CA GLY A 229 21.93 15.54 11.51
C GLY A 229 22.42 15.00 10.17
N TYR A 230 23.26 15.77 9.48
CA TYR A 230 23.79 15.38 8.19
C TYR A 230 25.21 15.87 7.97
N PHE A 231 25.90 15.22 7.04
CA PHE A 231 27.26 15.60 6.69
C PHE A 231 27.26 16.58 5.51
N ALA A 232 27.72 17.80 5.74
CA ALA A 232 27.98 18.79 4.69
C ALA A 232 29.47 19.14 4.69
N LYS A 233 30.12 19.00 3.53
CA LYS A 233 31.58 19.23 3.38
C LYS A 233 32.41 18.47 4.44
N ARG A 234 32.06 17.19 4.69
CA ARG A 234 32.69 16.29 5.69
C ARG A 234 32.55 16.74 7.16
N LYS A 235 31.82 17.81 7.47
CA LYS A 235 31.47 18.20 8.83
C LYS A 235 30.05 17.76 9.16
N TRP A 236 29.85 17.22 10.35
CA TRP A 236 28.51 16.90 10.83
C TRP A 236 27.81 18.18 11.27
N ILE A 237 26.57 18.37 10.81
CA ILE A 237 25.72 19.50 11.13
C ILE A 237 24.41 18.94 11.69
N GLY A 238 24.05 19.37 12.91
CA GLY A 238 22.76 19.04 13.51
C GLY A 238 21.61 19.63 12.71
N ALA A 239 20.53 18.86 12.55
CA ALA A 239 19.30 19.34 11.94
C ALA A 239 18.64 20.36 12.88
N LYS A 240 18.53 21.62 12.45
CA LYS A 240 17.81 22.67 13.20
C LYS A 240 16.30 22.51 13.13
N GLU A 241 15.82 21.89 12.07
CA GLU A 241 14.41 21.71 11.77
C GLU A 241 14.08 20.22 11.68
N GLU A 242 12.82 19.89 11.91
CA GLU A 242 12.33 18.55 11.73
C GLU A 242 12.35 18.16 10.24
N MET A 243 13.01 17.04 9.95
CA MET A 243 13.21 16.53 8.60
C MET A 243 13.02 15.03 8.59
N TRP A 244 12.22 14.55 7.64
CA TRP A 244 11.88 13.14 7.49
C TRP A 244 12.17 12.67 6.05
N ILE A 245 12.58 11.42 5.91
CA ILE A 245 12.91 10.80 4.62
C ILE A 245 12.36 9.38 4.55
N LYS A 246 12.02 8.90 3.35
CA LYS A 246 11.47 7.54 3.18
C LYS A 246 12.52 6.47 3.51
N ALA A 247 12.13 5.52 4.36
CA ALA A 247 12.98 4.42 4.80
C ALA A 247 13.39 3.47 3.66
N SER A 248 12.61 3.42 2.57
CA SER A 248 12.95 2.63 1.38
C SER A 248 14.09 3.21 0.54
N GLN A 249 14.47 4.49 0.73
CA GLN A 249 15.45 5.18 -0.09
C GLN A 249 16.88 5.17 0.50
N ILE A 250 17.07 4.49 1.64
CA ILE A 250 18.26 4.60 2.48
C ILE A 250 18.90 3.23 2.72
N SER A 251 20.23 3.20 2.82
CA SER A 251 21.00 2.05 3.26
C SER A 251 21.72 2.38 4.56
N LYS A 252 21.70 1.47 5.53
CA LYS A 252 22.55 1.58 6.73
C LYS A 252 24.02 1.45 6.32
N LYS A 253 24.86 2.35 6.81
CA LYS A 253 26.31 2.31 6.57
C LYS A 253 27.02 1.52 7.66
#